data_AF-A0A8H6Z7T8-F1
#
_entry.id   AF-A0A8H6Z7T8-F1
#
_cell.length_a   1.000
_cell.length_b   1.000
_cell.length_c   1.000
_cell.angle_alpha   90.00
_cell.angle_beta   90.00
_cell.angle_gamma   90.00
#
_symmetry.space_group_name_H-M   'P 1'
#
loop_
_entity.id
_entity.type
_entity.pdbx_description
1 polymer ?
#
loop_
_entity_poly.entity_id
_entity_poly.type
_entity_poly.pdbx_seq_one_letter_code
_entity_poly.pdbx_strand_id
1 'polypeptide(L)'
;MCRGQRNWRSDIGKRALQVVTDHLNTLPDIAARRKWVADMSHNVAFIYRDPKTQTGSYRSDIFLRTFAAHLRLVLKSDVSYGHPIGAASLVAAAVERALTLCRDGGPSAEALPRRGKKSAHGFVPVPWADRAANYLKPIKSLSLQKWREIFELSGQFVNSRRNTIDLFEASTDACESSDGYVDPRSVLVISDDEPENDIAGPSGAGH
;
A
#
# COMPACT_ATOMS: atom_id res chain seq x y z
N MET A 1 -20.17 -1.25 -24.31
CA MET A 1 -20.66 -0.50 -23.13
C MET A 1 -19.81 -0.87 -21.92
N CYS A 2 -18.74 -0.12 -21.66
CA CYS A 2 -17.79 -0.42 -20.60
C CYS A 2 -18.32 0.08 -19.25
N ARG A 3 -18.59 -0.85 -18.32
CA ARG A 3 -18.99 -0.52 -16.95
C ARG A 3 -17.73 -0.18 -16.13
N GLY A 4 -17.24 1.05 -16.29
CA GLY A 4 -16.15 1.58 -15.46
C GLY A 4 -16.53 1.58 -13.98
N GLN A 5 -15.77 0.81 -13.19
CA GLN A 5 -15.91 0.64 -11.74
C GLN A 5 -15.78 2.00 -11.03
N ARG A 6 -16.81 2.38 -10.26
CA ARG A 6 -16.95 3.71 -9.63
C ARG A 6 -16.95 3.69 -8.10
N ASN A 7 -16.46 2.65 -7.45
CA ASN A 7 -16.52 2.54 -5.99
C ASN A 7 -15.33 1.77 -5.41
N TRP A 8 -15.04 2.04 -4.15
CA TRP A 8 -14.18 1.35 -3.16
C TRP A 8 -14.33 -0.19 -3.09
N ARG A 9 -15.01 -0.81 -4.05
CA ARG A 9 -15.28 -2.24 -4.12
C ARG A 9 -14.05 -3.08 -4.44
N SER A 10 -12.93 -2.50 -4.89
CA SER A 10 -11.70 -3.28 -4.98
C SER A 10 -11.31 -3.73 -3.57
N ASP A 11 -11.14 -5.03 -3.39
CA ASP A 11 -10.95 -5.60 -2.05
C ASP A 11 -9.67 -5.10 -1.39
N ILE A 12 -8.69 -4.65 -2.18
CA ILE A 12 -7.50 -3.94 -1.70
C ILE A 12 -7.86 -2.65 -0.94
N GLY A 13 -8.85 -1.88 -1.43
CA GLY A 13 -9.33 -0.67 -0.77
C GLY A 13 -10.11 -0.98 0.50
N LYS A 14 -10.97 -2.01 0.48
CA LYS A 14 -11.65 -2.51 1.69
C LYS A 14 -10.65 -2.99 2.73
N ARG A 15 -9.61 -3.69 2.30
CA ARG A 15 -8.56 -4.22 3.15
C ARG A 15 -7.78 -3.09 3.83
N ALA A 16 -7.33 -2.12 3.05
CA ALA A 16 -6.61 -0.96 3.57
C ALA A 16 -7.45 -0.22 4.64
N LEU A 17 -8.72 0.03 4.33
CA LEU A 17 -9.65 0.68 5.26
C LEU A 17 -9.86 -0.14 6.54
N GLN A 18 -10.00 -1.47 6.42
CA GLN A 18 -10.13 -2.37 7.56
C GLN A 18 -8.87 -2.31 8.44
N VAL A 19 -7.68 -2.44 7.86
CA VAL A 19 -6.41 -2.42 8.60
C VAL A 19 -6.22 -1.10 9.35
N VAL A 20 -6.50 0.03 8.69
CA VAL A 20 -6.43 1.35 9.32
C VAL A 20 -7.45 1.45 10.45
N THR A 21 -8.71 1.06 10.22
CA THR A 21 -9.77 1.14 11.23
C THR A 21 -9.47 0.24 12.44
N ASP A 22 -8.95 -0.96 12.21
CA ASP A 22 -8.52 -1.88 13.26
C ASP A 22 -7.43 -1.25 14.14
N HIS A 23 -6.46 -0.56 13.52
CA HIS A 23 -5.43 0.17 14.27
C HIS A 23 -6.04 1.33 15.08
N LEU A 24 -6.91 2.14 14.47
CA LEU A 24 -7.57 3.24 15.17
C LEU A 24 -8.38 2.79 16.38
N ASN A 25 -8.99 1.60 16.32
CA ASN A 25 -9.74 1.02 17.43
C ASN A 25 -8.86 0.62 18.63
N THR A 26 -7.53 0.52 18.46
CA THR A 26 -6.60 0.33 19.57
C THR A 26 -6.26 1.62 20.31
N LEU A 27 -6.58 2.78 19.72
CA LEU A 27 -6.29 4.09 20.30
C LEU A 27 -7.45 4.56 21.21
N PRO A 28 -7.13 5.21 22.34
CA PRO A 28 -8.07 5.44 23.44
C PRO A 28 -9.20 6.41 23.10
N ASP A 29 -8.92 7.43 22.29
CA ASP A 29 -9.88 8.48 21.97
C ASP A 29 -9.74 9.02 20.53
N ILE A 30 -10.70 9.84 20.12
CA ILE A 30 -10.76 10.44 18.78
C ILE A 30 -9.59 11.39 18.53
N ALA A 31 -9.09 12.10 19.56
CA ALA A 31 -7.98 13.04 19.40
C ALA A 31 -6.67 12.29 19.10
N ALA A 32 -6.40 11.21 19.82
CA ALA A 32 -5.29 10.29 19.57
C ALA A 32 -5.37 9.67 18.17
N ARG A 33 -6.57 9.25 17.74
CA ARG A 33 -6.81 8.73 16.38
C ARG A 33 -6.51 9.76 15.31
N ARG A 34 -7.02 10.99 15.44
CA ARG A 34 -6.79 12.09 14.49
C ARG A 34 -5.32 12.44 14.39
N LYS A 35 -4.64 12.55 15.54
CA LYS A 35 -3.20 12.82 15.61
C LYS A 35 -2.43 11.74 14.86
N TRP A 36 -2.72 10.48 15.15
CA TRP A 36 -2.06 9.36 14.49
C TRP A 36 -2.29 9.34 12.97
N VAL A 37 -3.52 9.61 12.49
CA VAL A 37 -3.79 9.69 11.04
C VAL A 37 -3.02 10.85 10.39
N ALA A 38 -2.94 12.00 11.06
CA ALA A 38 -2.17 13.14 10.59
C ALA A 38 -0.67 12.80 10.50
N ASP A 39 -0.11 12.20 11.55
CA ASP A 39 1.29 11.77 11.62
C ASP A 39 1.63 10.76 10.51
N MET A 40 0.75 9.79 10.26
CA MET A 40 0.94 8.77 9.21
C MET A 40 0.79 9.32 7.80
N SER A 41 -0.08 10.32 7.61
CA SER A 41 -0.30 10.97 6.31
C SER A 41 0.81 11.95 5.96
N HIS A 42 1.40 12.59 6.97
CA HIS A 42 2.48 13.54 6.80
C HIS A 42 3.72 12.85 6.20
N ASN A 43 4.25 13.42 5.11
CA ASN A 43 5.40 12.88 4.36
C ASN A 43 5.29 11.38 4.04
N VAL A 44 4.07 10.87 3.88
CA VAL A 44 3.82 9.46 3.56
C VAL A 44 4.44 8.52 4.61
N ALA A 45 4.45 8.93 5.88
CA ALA A 45 5.14 8.20 6.94
C ALA A 45 4.63 6.75 7.11
N PHE A 46 3.39 6.49 6.69
CA PHE A 46 2.77 5.17 6.71
C PHE A 46 3.50 4.10 5.89
N ILE A 47 4.48 4.39 5.04
CA ILE A 47 5.26 3.35 4.35
C ILE A 47 6.43 2.84 5.18
N TYR A 48 6.94 3.63 6.13
CA TYR A 48 8.15 3.29 6.86
C TYR A 48 7.88 2.42 8.08
N ARG A 49 8.81 1.53 8.42
CA ARG A 49 8.78 0.75 9.66
C ARG A 49 8.88 1.67 10.87
N ASP A 50 9.79 2.63 10.81
CA ASP A 50 9.90 3.72 11.77
C ASP A 50 9.61 5.07 11.08
N PRO A 51 8.38 5.59 11.24
CA PRO A 51 7.97 6.90 10.74
C PRO A 51 8.86 8.07 11.16
N LYS A 52 9.48 8.02 12.34
CA LYS A 52 10.24 9.16 12.89
C LYS A 52 11.61 9.28 12.24
N THR A 53 12.26 8.15 12.02
CA THR A 53 13.58 8.08 11.39
C THR A 53 13.49 7.85 9.88
N GLN A 54 12.28 7.61 9.35
CA GLN A 54 12.02 7.26 7.94
C GLN A 54 12.83 6.04 7.47
N THR A 55 12.98 5.06 8.37
CA THR A 55 13.73 3.82 8.09
C THR A 55 12.80 2.65 7.79
N GLY A 56 13.30 1.69 6.99
CA GLY A 56 12.54 0.51 6.60
C GLY A 56 11.38 0.83 5.66
N SER A 57 11.67 1.45 4.51
CA SER A 57 10.69 1.80 3.49
C SER A 57 9.85 0.58 3.06
N TYR A 58 8.53 0.79 2.96
CA TYR A 58 7.52 -0.23 2.64
C TYR A 58 7.43 -1.39 3.64
N ARG A 59 7.87 -1.19 4.89
CA ARG A 59 7.84 -2.20 5.97
C ARG A 59 6.97 -1.79 7.16
N SER A 60 6.10 -0.80 7.01
CA SER A 60 5.13 -0.48 8.05
C SER A 60 4.11 -1.62 8.23
N ASP A 61 3.60 -1.78 9.46
CA ASP A 61 2.61 -2.82 9.77
C ASP A 61 1.34 -2.69 8.90
N ILE A 62 0.86 -1.47 8.66
CA ILE A 62 -0.35 -1.23 7.86
C ILE A 62 -0.13 -1.56 6.39
N PHE A 63 1.03 -1.18 5.85
CA PHE A 63 1.40 -1.50 4.48
C PHE A 63 1.51 -3.02 4.32
N LEU A 64 2.30 -3.70 5.17
CA LEU A 64 2.55 -5.14 5.09
C LEU A 64 1.26 -5.96 5.23
N ARG A 65 0.37 -5.60 6.16
CA ARG A 65 -0.93 -6.27 6.33
C ARG A 65 -1.85 -6.12 5.13
N THR A 66 -1.82 -4.96 4.48
CA THR A 66 -2.60 -4.69 3.27
C THR A 66 -1.99 -5.42 2.08
N PHE A 67 -0.65 -5.41 1.96
CA PHE A 67 0.10 -6.08 0.90
C PHE A 67 -0.01 -7.60 0.96
N ALA A 68 0.00 -8.18 2.16
CA ALA A 68 -0.18 -9.61 2.36
C ALA A 68 -1.53 -10.14 1.81
N ALA A 69 -2.58 -9.31 1.78
CA ALA A 69 -3.85 -9.69 1.17
C ALA A 69 -3.72 -9.86 -0.36
N HIS A 70 -2.85 -9.07 -1.00
CA HIS A 70 -2.55 -9.20 -2.42
C HIS A 70 -1.57 -10.35 -2.70
N LEU A 71 -0.57 -10.56 -1.82
CA LEU A 71 0.39 -11.66 -1.96
C LEU A 71 -0.27 -13.03 -1.97
N ARG A 72 -1.36 -13.24 -1.21
CA ARG A 72 -2.14 -14.49 -1.24
C ARG A 72 -2.62 -14.88 -2.65
N LEU A 73 -2.84 -13.92 -3.54
CA LEU A 73 -3.29 -14.18 -4.91
C LEU A 73 -2.11 -14.52 -5.80
N VAL A 74 -1.02 -13.78 -5.67
CA VAL A 74 0.22 -14.02 -6.44
C VAL A 74 0.82 -15.37 -6.07
N LEU A 75 0.80 -15.76 -4.79
CA LEU A 75 1.26 -17.08 -4.36
C LEU A 75 0.39 -18.24 -4.86
N LYS A 76 -0.83 -17.97 -5.35
CA LYS A 76 -1.72 -18.96 -5.97
C LYS A 76 -1.59 -19.02 -7.49
N SER A 77 -0.83 -18.11 -8.13
CA SER A 77 -0.65 -18.13 -9.57
C SER A 77 0.56 -18.99 -9.96
N ASP A 78 0.40 -19.84 -10.96
CA ASP A 78 1.47 -20.71 -11.49
C ASP A 78 2.53 -19.94 -12.30
N VAL A 79 2.34 -18.63 -12.50
CA VAL A 79 3.23 -17.79 -13.31
C VAL A 79 3.87 -16.71 -12.45
N SER A 80 5.20 -16.64 -12.46
CA SER A 80 5.98 -15.60 -11.79
C SER A 80 6.37 -14.51 -12.79
N TYR A 81 5.93 -13.28 -12.55
CA TYR A 81 6.27 -12.10 -13.35
C TYR A 81 7.29 -11.17 -12.65
N GLY A 82 8.06 -11.71 -11.71
CA GLY A 82 9.01 -10.94 -10.88
C GLY A 82 8.35 -10.26 -9.68
N HIS A 83 8.97 -9.19 -9.16
CA HIS A 83 8.44 -8.48 -8.01
C HIS A 83 7.12 -7.75 -8.35
N PRO A 84 6.09 -7.82 -7.50
CA PRO A 84 4.76 -7.28 -7.80
C PRO A 84 4.74 -5.76 -7.54
N ILE A 85 5.55 -5.01 -8.29
CA ILE A 85 5.74 -3.56 -8.19
C ILE A 85 4.40 -2.82 -8.29
N GLY A 86 3.58 -3.18 -9.28
CA GLY A 86 2.26 -2.58 -9.47
C GLY A 86 1.29 -2.88 -8.31
N ALA A 87 1.39 -4.06 -7.71
CA ALA A 87 0.58 -4.37 -6.54
C ALA A 87 0.99 -3.53 -5.33
N ALA A 88 2.31 -3.41 -5.08
CA ALA A 88 2.83 -2.62 -3.98
C ALA A 88 2.44 -1.13 -4.12
N SER A 89 2.45 -0.59 -5.35
CA SER A 89 2.04 0.79 -5.61
C SER A 89 0.55 1.02 -5.38
N LEU A 90 -0.29 0.07 -5.82
CA LEU A 90 -1.74 0.06 -5.53
C LEU A 90 -2.03 -0.04 -4.03
N VAL A 91 -1.27 -0.85 -3.29
CA VAL A 91 -1.41 -0.97 -1.84
C VAL A 91 -1.06 0.33 -1.15
N ALA A 92 0.06 0.98 -1.52
CA ALA A 92 0.43 2.27 -0.95
C ALA A 92 -0.67 3.32 -1.16
N ALA A 93 -1.19 3.43 -2.39
CA ALA A 93 -2.29 4.34 -2.69
C ALA A 93 -3.59 3.98 -1.94
N ALA A 94 -3.88 2.69 -1.76
CA ALA A 94 -5.06 2.23 -1.01
C ALA A 94 -4.96 2.59 0.48
N VAL A 95 -3.78 2.43 1.10
CA VAL A 95 -3.53 2.82 2.50
C VAL A 95 -3.63 4.34 2.65
N GLU A 96 -3.02 5.10 1.75
CA GLU A 96 -3.11 6.55 1.77
C GLU A 96 -4.57 7.04 1.68
N ARG A 97 -5.37 6.38 0.85
CA ARG A 97 -6.80 6.66 0.75
C ARG A 97 -7.55 6.31 2.02
N ALA A 98 -7.26 5.17 2.63
CA ALA A 98 -7.87 4.77 3.90
C ALA A 98 -7.57 5.81 4.99
N LEU A 99 -6.34 6.29 5.09
CA LEU A 99 -5.97 7.38 6.00
C LEU A 99 -6.74 8.67 5.69
N THR A 100 -6.87 9.04 4.42
CA THR A 100 -7.65 10.21 3.99
C THR A 100 -9.12 10.10 4.42
N LEU A 101 -9.72 8.91 4.28
CA LEU A 101 -11.10 8.64 4.70
C LEU A 101 -11.26 8.61 6.22
N CYS A 102 -10.17 8.38 6.97
CA CYS A 102 -10.15 8.31 8.42
C CYS A 102 -9.63 9.58 9.11
N ARG A 103 -9.46 10.69 8.38
CA ARG A 103 -8.86 11.95 8.87
C ARG A 103 -9.45 12.47 10.18
N ASP A 104 -10.75 12.24 10.39
CA ASP A 104 -11.47 12.73 11.56
C ASP A 104 -11.47 11.73 12.75
N GLY A 105 -10.59 10.73 12.71
CA GLY A 105 -10.41 9.74 13.78
C GLY A 105 -11.30 8.50 13.66
N GLY A 106 -11.93 8.32 12.51
CA GLY A 106 -12.78 7.18 12.17
C GLY A 106 -13.21 7.25 10.70
N PRO A 107 -13.73 6.15 10.13
CA PRO A 107 -14.18 6.13 8.74
C PRO A 107 -15.27 7.19 8.49
N SER A 108 -15.03 8.07 7.52
CA SER A 108 -16.01 9.08 7.08
C SER A 108 -17.33 8.44 6.62
N ALA A 109 -18.42 9.20 6.62
CA ALA A 109 -19.71 8.78 6.05
C ALA A 109 -19.61 8.33 4.58
N GLU A 110 -18.56 8.75 3.86
CA GLU A 110 -18.21 8.30 2.52
C GLU A 110 -17.57 6.90 2.47
N ALA A 111 -16.99 6.46 3.59
CA ALA A 111 -16.39 5.14 3.76
C ALA A 111 -17.40 4.06 4.18
N LEU A 112 -18.58 4.47 4.68
CA LEU A 112 -19.66 3.56 5.05
C LEU A 112 -20.62 3.33 3.88
N PRO A 113 -21.03 2.08 3.59
CA PRO A 113 -22.05 1.82 2.59
C PRO A 113 -23.39 2.40 3.05
N ARG A 114 -23.82 3.53 2.46
CA ARG A 114 -25.17 4.06 2.67
C ARG A 114 -26.21 3.04 2.18
N ARG A 115 -27.01 2.47 3.08
CA ARG A 115 -28.25 1.78 2.71
C ARG A 115 -29.14 2.77 1.96
N GLY A 116 -29.33 2.56 0.65
CA GLY A 116 -30.43 3.15 -0.12
C GLY A 116 -30.23 4.52 -0.80
N LYS A 117 -29.07 5.19 -0.71
CA LYS A 117 -28.81 6.41 -1.50
C LYS A 117 -27.51 6.31 -2.29
N LYS A 118 -27.62 6.37 -3.63
CA LYS A 118 -26.48 6.57 -4.54
C LYS A 118 -25.86 7.93 -4.19
N SER A 119 -24.74 7.96 -3.47
CA SER A 119 -23.99 9.20 -3.29
C SER A 119 -23.50 9.66 -4.66
N ALA A 120 -23.76 10.93 -5.00
CA ALA A 120 -23.39 11.53 -6.28
C ALA A 120 -21.87 11.62 -6.49
N HIS A 121 -21.07 11.48 -5.43
CA HIS A 121 -19.62 11.43 -5.50
C HIS A 121 -19.15 9.97 -5.54
N GLY A 122 -19.22 9.40 -6.75
CA GLY A 122 -18.47 8.19 -7.08
C GLY A 122 -16.97 8.45 -7.03
N PHE A 123 -16.18 7.38 -7.07
CA PHE A 123 -14.73 7.44 -7.27
C PHE A 123 -14.45 8.30 -8.50
N VAL A 124 -14.01 9.55 -8.31
CA VAL A 124 -13.43 10.30 -9.42
C VAL A 124 -12.14 9.54 -9.74
N PRO A 125 -11.97 8.97 -10.94
CA PRO A 125 -10.79 8.16 -11.28
C PRO A 125 -9.45 8.91 -11.11
N VAL A 126 -9.53 10.23 -11.10
CA VAL A 126 -8.47 11.17 -11.49
C VAL A 126 -7.75 11.83 -10.29
N PRO A 127 -7.66 11.19 -9.10
CA PRO A 127 -6.41 11.43 -8.37
C PRO A 127 -5.74 10.17 -7.82
N TRP A 128 -6.43 9.03 -7.75
CA TRP A 128 -5.89 7.84 -7.08
C TRP A 128 -5.08 6.93 -8.01
N ALA A 129 -5.42 6.92 -9.31
CA ALA A 129 -4.57 6.29 -10.32
C ALA A 129 -3.21 7.00 -10.39
N ASP A 130 -3.22 8.33 -10.41
CA ASP A 130 -1.99 9.14 -10.42
C ASP A 130 -1.16 8.94 -9.14
N ARG A 131 -1.80 8.92 -7.97
CA ARG A 131 -1.10 8.59 -6.71
C ARG A 131 -0.47 7.21 -6.76
N ALA A 132 -1.17 6.19 -7.26
CA ALA A 132 -0.62 4.86 -7.44
C ALA A 132 0.57 4.85 -8.41
N ALA A 133 0.49 5.61 -9.51
CA ALA A 133 1.59 5.76 -10.46
C ALA A 133 2.81 6.43 -9.81
N ASN A 134 2.61 7.41 -8.95
CA ASN A 134 3.70 8.12 -8.27
C ASN A 134 4.50 7.22 -7.30
N TYR A 135 3.91 6.15 -6.81
CA TYR A 135 4.62 5.13 -6.02
C TYR A 135 5.46 4.17 -6.88
N LEU A 136 5.26 4.09 -8.19
CA LEU A 136 5.97 3.12 -9.03
C LEU A 136 7.48 3.36 -9.06
N LYS A 137 7.91 4.63 -9.20
CA LYS A 137 9.33 4.98 -9.30
C LYS A 137 10.13 4.55 -8.05
N PRO A 138 9.77 4.93 -6.82
CA PRO A 138 10.50 4.50 -5.62
C PRO A 138 10.41 2.98 -5.36
N ILE A 139 9.29 2.34 -5.71
CA ILE A 139 9.15 0.88 -5.57
C ILE A 139 10.05 0.14 -6.58
N LYS A 140 10.20 0.66 -7.81
CA LYS A 140 11.10 0.11 -8.82
C LYS A 140 12.57 0.19 -8.41
N SER A 141 12.95 1.17 -7.60
CA SER A 141 14.33 1.33 -7.11
C SER A 141 14.65 0.50 -5.87
N LEU A 142 13.71 -0.30 -5.35
CA LEU A 142 13.99 -1.20 -4.24
C LEU A 142 14.94 -2.31 -4.67
N SER A 143 15.99 -2.53 -3.87
CA SER A 143 16.92 -3.64 -4.07
C SER A 143 16.26 -5.00 -3.83
N LEU A 144 16.86 -6.07 -4.35
CA LEU A 144 16.42 -7.45 -4.15
C LEU A 144 16.33 -7.82 -2.66
N GLN A 145 17.25 -7.32 -1.84
CA GLN A 145 17.25 -7.53 -0.39
C GLN A 145 16.05 -6.85 0.26
N LYS A 146 15.78 -5.58 -0.09
CA LYS A 146 14.62 -4.86 0.41
C LYS A 146 13.31 -5.56 0.05
N TRP A 147 13.20 -6.08 -1.18
CA TRP A 147 12.06 -6.91 -1.59
C TRP A 147 11.92 -8.19 -0.77
N ARG A 148 13.01 -8.95 -0.57
CA ARG A 148 12.99 -10.19 0.22
C ARG A 148 12.44 -9.95 1.62
N GLU A 149 12.91 -8.90 2.29
CA GLU A 149 12.40 -8.53 3.61
C GLU A 149 10.92 -8.15 3.60
N ILE A 150 10.46 -7.39 2.59
CA ILE A 150 9.03 -7.06 2.44
C ILE A 150 8.20 -8.35 2.33
N PHE A 151 8.64 -9.32 1.53
CA PHE A 151 7.96 -10.61 1.39
C PHE A 151 7.95 -11.41 2.70
N GLU A 152 9.09 -11.52 3.37
CA GLU A 152 9.24 -12.25 4.63
C GLU A 152 8.33 -11.66 5.72
N LEU A 153 8.38 -10.35 5.92
CA LEU A 153 7.55 -9.66 6.91
C LEU A 153 6.07 -9.73 6.55
N SER A 154 5.72 -9.63 5.27
CA SER A 154 4.33 -9.77 4.82
C SER A 154 3.78 -11.19 4.98
N GLY A 155 4.65 -12.20 4.88
CA GLY A 155 4.31 -13.61 5.05
C GLY A 155 3.60 -13.92 6.37
N GLN A 156 3.94 -13.20 7.43
CA GLN A 156 3.33 -13.32 8.76
C GLN A 156 1.82 -13.03 8.75
N PHE A 157 1.35 -12.23 7.79
CA PHE A 157 -0.05 -11.84 7.69
C PHE A 157 -0.83 -12.68 6.68
N VAL A 158 -0.16 -13.41 5.78
CA VAL A 158 -0.80 -14.21 4.71
C VAL A 158 -1.82 -15.20 5.26
N ASN A 159 -1.52 -15.87 6.37
CA ASN A 159 -2.39 -16.88 7.00
C ASN A 159 -3.32 -16.36 8.11
N SER A 160 -3.32 -15.05 8.36
CA SER A 160 -4.23 -14.49 9.37
C SER A 160 -5.69 -14.63 8.92
N ARG A 161 -6.56 -15.21 9.78
CA ARG A 161 -8.02 -15.34 9.50
C ARG A 161 -8.70 -14.00 9.18
N ARG A 162 -8.08 -12.89 9.60
CA ARG A 162 -8.50 -11.53 9.31
C ARG A 162 -8.19 -11.08 7.87
N ASN A 163 -7.41 -11.82 7.07
CA ASN A 163 -6.97 -11.48 5.71
C ASN A 163 -7.84 -12.09 4.59
N THR A 164 -9.01 -12.64 4.90
CA THR A 164 -9.85 -13.35 3.92
C THR A 164 -10.80 -12.38 3.21
N ILE A 165 -10.45 -11.96 1.98
CA ILE A 165 -11.38 -11.30 1.04
C ILE A 165 -11.13 -11.92 -0.35
N ASP A 166 -12.19 -12.38 -1.02
CA ASP A 166 -12.11 -12.99 -2.35
C ASP A 166 -11.92 -11.93 -3.44
N LEU A 167 -10.67 -11.80 -3.91
CA LEU A 167 -10.29 -10.95 -5.03
C LEU A 167 -10.44 -11.70 -6.35
N PHE A 168 -11.53 -11.45 -7.07
CA PHE A 168 -11.67 -11.85 -8.48
C PHE A 168 -12.24 -10.68 -9.30
N GLU A 169 -11.36 -9.92 -9.96
CA GLU A 169 -11.54 -9.24 -11.25
C GLU A 169 -10.38 -8.24 -11.46
N ALA A 170 -9.50 -8.54 -12.41
CA ALA A 170 -8.49 -7.61 -12.90
C ALA A 170 -8.95 -7.04 -14.24
N SER A 171 -8.95 -5.72 -14.39
CA SER A 171 -9.02 -5.05 -15.69
C SER A 171 -7.94 -3.98 -15.73
N THR A 172 -7.03 -4.14 -16.68
CA THR A 172 -5.95 -3.20 -16.98
C THR A 172 -6.42 -2.22 -18.04
N ASP A 173 -6.37 -0.93 -17.73
CA ASP A 173 -6.36 0.11 -18.77
C ASP A 173 -5.40 1.21 -18.33
N ALA A 174 -4.43 1.49 -19.20
CA ALA A 174 -3.38 2.48 -18.98
C ALA A 174 -3.84 3.83 -19.53
N CYS A 175 -3.58 4.92 -18.80
CA CYS A 175 -3.80 6.27 -19.29
C CYS A 175 -2.56 7.13 -19.03
N GLU A 176 -2.19 7.93 -20.03
CA GLU A 176 -0.99 8.74 -20.12
C GLU A 176 -0.98 9.93 -19.15
N SER A 177 0.22 10.29 -18.69
CA SER A 177 0.51 11.31 -17.69
C SER A 177 0.56 12.73 -18.27
N SER A 178 0.02 13.71 -17.53
CA SER A 178 0.12 15.14 -17.82
C SER A 178 1.10 15.85 -16.87
N ASP A 179 2.09 16.52 -17.49
CA ASP A 179 2.76 17.79 -17.16
C ASP A 179 3.06 18.18 -15.69
N GLY A 180 4.37 18.19 -15.35
CA GLY A 180 5.04 19.33 -14.69
C GLY A 180 5.07 19.42 -13.17
N TYR A 181 4.15 18.77 -12.44
CA TYR A 181 4.14 18.83 -10.97
C TYR A 181 4.96 17.69 -10.35
N VAL A 182 6.01 18.01 -9.59
CA VAL A 182 6.82 17.03 -8.85
C VAL A 182 6.07 16.62 -7.57
N ASP A 183 5.32 15.53 -7.65
CA ASP A 183 4.64 14.94 -6.49
C ASP A 183 5.68 14.41 -5.47
N PRO A 184 5.58 14.73 -4.16
CA PRO A 184 6.50 14.22 -3.14
C PRO A 184 6.58 12.69 -3.06
N ARG A 185 5.57 11.96 -3.55
CA ARG A 185 5.56 10.49 -3.68
C ARG A 185 6.56 9.98 -4.72
N SER A 186 6.88 10.81 -5.73
CA SER A 186 7.83 10.46 -6.80
C SER A 186 9.30 10.60 -6.39
N VAL A 187 9.56 11.23 -5.23
CA VAL A 187 10.89 11.53 -4.67
C VAL A 187 11.06 10.92 -3.28
N LEU A 188 10.32 9.85 -2.97
CA LEU A 188 10.46 9.17 -1.69
C LEU A 188 11.89 8.65 -1.53
N VAL A 189 12.53 9.06 -0.42
CA VAL A 189 13.86 8.58 -0.04
C VAL A 189 13.70 7.13 0.39
N ILE A 190 14.29 6.21 -0.39
CA ILE A 190 14.40 4.83 0.04
C ILE A 190 15.50 4.79 1.10
N SER A 191 15.16 4.41 2.32
CA SER A 191 16.15 4.34 3.41
C SER A 191 17.22 3.29 3.07
N ASP A 192 18.49 3.66 3.24
CA ASP A 192 19.67 2.84 2.90
C ASP A 192 20.28 2.13 4.11
N ASP A 193 19.53 2.02 5.21
CA ASP A 193 20.00 1.54 6.51
C ASP A 193 20.34 0.03 6.57
N GLU A 194 20.44 -0.66 5.44
CA GLU A 194 20.85 -2.06 5.39
C GLU A 194 22.13 -2.19 4.57
N PRO A 195 23.23 -2.74 5.13
CA PRO A 195 24.42 -3.01 4.34
C PRO A 195 24.05 -3.96 3.20
N GLU A 196 24.38 -3.57 1.98
CA GLU A 196 24.39 -4.49 0.85
C GLU A 196 25.36 -5.60 1.23
N ASN A 197 24.84 -6.77 1.60
CA ASN A 197 25.70 -7.93 1.78
C ASN A 197 26.21 -8.27 0.40
N ASP A 198 27.40 -7.76 0.08
CA ASP A 198 28.24 -8.23 -0.99
C ASP A 198 28.27 -9.75 -0.88
N ILE A 199 27.59 -10.40 -1.82
CA ILE A 199 27.70 -11.83 -2.02
C ILE A 199 29.15 -12.02 -2.44
N ALA A 200 30.01 -12.30 -1.47
CA ALA A 200 31.38 -12.72 -1.68
C ALA A 200 31.31 -13.89 -2.66
N GLY A 201 31.73 -13.63 -3.91
CA GLY A 201 31.88 -14.66 -4.92
C GLY A 201 32.79 -15.76 -4.38
N PRO A 202 32.59 -17.02 -4.80
CA PRO A 202 33.43 -18.11 -4.35
C PRO A 202 34.86 -17.84 -4.78
N SER A 203 35.74 -17.59 -3.80
CA SER A 203 37.19 -17.57 -4.03
C SER A 203 37.59 -19.00 -4.39
N GLY A 204 37.75 -19.23 -5.68
CA GLY A 204 38.31 -20.44 -6.21
C GLY A 204 39.79 -20.56 -5.87
N ALA A 205 40.20 -21.82 -5.76
CA ALA A 205 41.53 -22.36 -6.06
C ALA A 205 42.75 -21.81 -5.30
N GLY A 206 43.36 -22.69 -4.52
CA GLY A 206 44.71 -22.53 -4.01
C GLY A 206 45.31 -23.84 -3.53
N HIS A 207 45.88 -24.57 -4.49
CA HIS A 207 46.93 -25.62 -4.43
C HIS A 207 46.84 -26.79 -3.44
#